data_AF-A0A7C4YDS6-F1
#
_entry.id   AF-A0A7C4YDS6-F1
#
_cell.length_a   1.000
_cell.length_b   1.000
_cell.length_c   1.000
_cell.angle_alpha   90.00
_cell.angle_beta   90.00
_cell.angle_gamma   90.00
#
_symmetry.space_group_name_H-M   'P 1'
#
loop_
_entity.id
_entity.type
_entity.pdbx_description
1 polymer ?
#
loop_
_entity_poly.entity_id
_entity_poly.type
_entity_poly.pdbx_seq_one_letter_code
_entity_poly.pdbx_strand_id
1 'polypeptide(L)'
;MNNRVPFRINAILPLLAALFLTACGSIREPQLKGIENIRVDKISSGSSTMRLDLRYFNPNKFRVKLKNASGNAWLEGKKLGNFSLDTAVIVSPTSDFTLPVTLEVDMKRVLGNTLTLLLSNE
;
A
#
# COMPACT_ATOMS: atom_id res chain seq x y z
N MET A 1 -49.39 33.54 -30.88
CA MET A 1 -48.14 33.06 -31.52
C MET A 1 -47.72 31.77 -30.84
N ASN A 2 -47.86 30.64 -31.53
CA ASN A 2 -47.74 29.30 -30.96
C ASN A 2 -46.41 28.68 -31.44
N ASN A 3 -45.39 28.70 -30.59
CA ASN A 3 -44.09 28.09 -30.90
C ASN A 3 -44.16 26.58 -30.67
N ARG A 4 -44.52 25.82 -31.72
CA ARG A 4 -44.36 24.36 -31.72
C ARG A 4 -42.95 24.03 -32.19
N VAL A 5 -42.05 23.78 -31.24
CA VAL A 5 -40.73 23.24 -31.54
C VAL A 5 -40.89 21.74 -31.85
N PRO A 6 -40.57 21.26 -33.06
CA PRO A 6 -40.65 19.83 -33.36
C PRO A 6 -39.45 19.12 -32.72
N PHE A 7 -39.63 18.69 -31.47
CA PHE A 7 -38.60 17.99 -30.72
C PHE A 7 -38.53 16.52 -31.18
N ARG A 8 -37.95 16.26 -32.36
CA ARG A 8 -37.42 14.93 -32.70
C ARG A 8 -36.09 14.76 -31.97
N ILE A 9 -36.19 14.41 -30.69
CA ILE A 9 -35.04 14.17 -29.80
C ILE A 9 -34.32 12.93 -30.32
N ASN A 10 -33.16 13.13 -30.92
CA ASN A 10 -32.29 12.04 -31.30
C ASN A 10 -31.61 11.52 -30.01
N ALA A 11 -32.28 10.60 -29.30
CA ALA A 11 -31.89 10.07 -27.99
C ALA A 11 -30.55 9.30 -27.97
N ILE A 12 -29.95 9.09 -29.14
CA ILE A 12 -28.69 8.36 -29.34
C ILE A 12 -27.51 9.13 -28.74
N LEU A 13 -27.47 10.46 -28.90
CA LEU A 13 -26.36 11.28 -28.40
C LEU A 13 -26.27 11.35 -26.86
N PRO A 14 -27.36 11.57 -26.10
CA PRO A 14 -27.30 11.51 -24.65
C PRO A 14 -27.07 10.09 -24.11
N LEU A 15 -27.54 9.05 -24.80
CA LEU A 15 -27.28 7.65 -24.44
C LEU A 15 -25.80 7.29 -24.61
N LEU A 16 -25.17 7.75 -25.69
CA LEU A 16 -23.75 7.56 -25.93
C LEU A 16 -22.90 8.34 -24.90
N ALA A 17 -23.33 9.55 -24.52
CA ALA A 17 -22.68 10.33 -23.47
C ALA A 17 -22.78 9.64 -22.08
N ALA A 18 -23.92 9.01 -21.77
CA ALA A 18 -24.10 8.27 -20.52
C ALA A 18 -23.20 7.02 -20.42
N LEU A 19 -22.87 6.37 -21.54
CA LEU A 19 -21.95 5.23 -21.59
C LEU A 19 -20.50 5.60 -21.22
N PHE A 20 -20.07 6.85 -21.42
CA PHE A 20 -18.72 7.29 -21.04
C PHE A 20 -18.57 7.55 -19.53
N LEU A 21 -19.66 7.69 -18.78
CA LEU A 21 -19.63 7.95 -17.33
C LEU A 21 -19.33 6.70 -16.48
N THR A 22 -19.35 5.49 -17.07
CA THR A 22 -19.12 4.24 -16.33
C THR A 22 -17.66 3.76 -16.32
N ALA A 23 -16.71 4.55 -16.82
CA ALA A 23 -15.31 4.14 -16.99
C ALA A 23 -14.45 4.16 -15.70
N CYS A 24 -15.06 4.23 -14.52
CA CYS A 24 -14.32 4.29 -13.25
C CYS A 24 -13.73 2.91 -12.88
N GLY A 25 -12.42 2.74 -13.05
CA GLY A 25 -11.68 1.58 -12.56
C GLY A 25 -11.03 1.87 -11.21
N SER A 26 -11.33 1.06 -10.19
CA SER A 26 -10.71 1.20 -8.86
C SER A 26 -9.27 0.67 -8.84
N ILE A 27 -8.34 1.44 -8.29
CA ILE A 27 -6.99 0.97 -7.95
C ILE A 27 -7.12 -0.06 -6.83
N ARG A 28 -6.53 -1.24 -7.04
CA ARG A 28 -6.47 -2.31 -6.05
C ARG A 28 -5.17 -2.24 -5.27
N GLU A 29 -5.23 -2.53 -3.98
CA GLU A 29 -4.06 -2.61 -3.13
C GLU A 29 -3.17 -3.81 -3.51
N PRO A 30 -1.83 -3.69 -3.48
CA PRO A 30 -0.94 -4.82 -3.66
C PRO A 30 -1.16 -5.90 -2.59
N GLN A 31 -1.11 -7.17 -3.00
CA GLN A 31 -1.33 -8.30 -2.10
C GLN A 31 -0.01 -8.78 -1.50
N LEU A 32 0.13 -8.75 -0.18
CA LEU A 32 1.30 -9.30 0.51
C LEU A 32 1.36 -10.82 0.29
N LYS A 33 2.48 -11.29 -0.24
CA LYS A 33 2.78 -12.71 -0.47
C LYS A 33 3.69 -13.28 0.61
N GLY A 34 4.56 -12.46 1.20
CA GLY A 34 5.46 -12.92 2.25
C GLY A 34 6.50 -11.90 2.64
N ILE A 35 7.30 -12.27 3.64
CA ILE A 35 8.44 -11.52 4.15
C ILE A 35 9.65 -12.44 4.03
N GLU A 36 10.71 -11.95 3.41
CA GLU A 36 11.93 -12.71 3.13
C GLU A 36 13.18 -11.89 3.52
N ASN A 37 14.34 -12.55 3.54
CA ASN A 37 15.65 -11.92 3.70
C ASN A 37 15.76 -10.93 4.87
N ILE A 38 15.20 -11.30 6.02
CA ILE A 38 15.28 -10.49 7.24
C ILE A 38 16.73 -10.43 7.70
N ARG A 39 17.28 -9.22 7.80
CA ARG A 39 18.64 -8.95 8.29
C ARG A 39 18.58 -7.93 9.40
N VAL A 40 19.36 -8.15 10.44
CA VAL A 40 19.53 -7.18 11.53
C VAL A 40 20.90 -6.54 11.34
N ASP A 41 20.92 -5.24 11.03
CA ASP A 41 22.16 -4.54 10.68
C ASP A 41 22.83 -3.94 11.91
N LYS A 42 22.03 -3.35 12.80
CA LYS A 42 22.54 -2.68 13.99
C LYS A 42 21.62 -2.94 15.17
N ILE A 43 22.23 -3.32 16.29
CA ILE A 43 21.58 -3.38 17.59
C ILE A 43 22.33 -2.40 18.49
N SER A 44 21.62 -1.41 19.00
CA SER A 44 22.14 -0.45 19.97
C SER A 44 21.28 -0.46 21.23
N SER A 45 21.74 0.20 22.30
CA SER A 45 21.05 0.26 23.59
C SER A 45 19.66 0.94 23.56
N GLY A 46 19.24 1.51 22.42
CA GLY A 46 17.93 2.15 22.26
C GLY A 46 17.18 1.79 20.98
N SER A 47 17.88 1.52 19.88
CA SER A 47 17.25 1.19 18.60
C SER A 47 17.92 0.01 17.90
N SER A 48 17.11 -0.72 17.12
CA SER A 48 17.60 -1.73 16.20
C SER A 48 17.16 -1.42 14.78
N THR A 49 18.07 -1.54 13.82
CA THR A 49 17.80 -1.38 12.39
C THR A 49 17.73 -2.75 11.74
N MET A 50 16.63 -3.02 11.05
CA MET A 50 16.37 -4.26 10.34
C MET A 50 16.10 -3.96 8.88
N ARG A 51 16.58 -4.83 7.99
CA ARG A 51 16.22 -4.85 6.57
C ARG A 51 15.39 -6.08 6.27
N LEU A 52 14.35 -5.90 5.46
CA LEU A 52 13.42 -6.96 5.13
C LEU A 52 12.89 -6.77 3.71
N ASP A 53 12.73 -7.89 3.01
CA ASP A 53 12.17 -7.93 1.67
C ASP A 53 10.69 -8.31 1.77
N LEU A 54 9.81 -7.36 1.46
CA LEU A 54 8.37 -7.63 1.37
C LEU A 54 8.01 -8.06 -0.04
N ARG A 55 7.51 -9.28 -0.20
CA ARG A 55 7.02 -9.78 -1.49
C ARG A 55 5.55 -9.42 -1.66
N TYR A 56 5.24 -8.74 -2.76
CA TYR A 56 3.88 -8.34 -3.11
C TYR A 56 3.53 -8.79 -4.52
N PHE A 57 2.23 -8.95 -4.78
CA PHE A 57 1.67 -9.07 -6.12
C PHE A 57 0.89 -7.79 -6.45
N ASN A 58 1.10 -7.22 -7.64
CA ASN A 58 0.34 -6.08 -8.15
C ASN A 58 -0.87 -6.56 -8.95
N PRO A 59 -2.11 -6.56 -8.40
CA PRO A 59 -3.28 -7.00 -9.15
C PRO A 59 -3.75 -5.99 -10.22
N ASN A 60 -3.09 -4.83 -10.34
CA ASN A 60 -3.49 -3.79 -11.28
C ASN A 60 -2.91 -4.04 -12.67
N LYS A 61 -3.61 -3.54 -13.70
CA LYS A 61 -3.21 -3.62 -15.11
C LYS A 61 -2.31 -2.47 -15.57
N PHE A 62 -1.77 -1.69 -14.64
CA PHE A 62 -0.91 -0.55 -14.93
C PHE A 62 0.41 -0.62 -14.14
N ARG A 63 1.44 0.01 -14.70
CA ARG A 63 2.78 0.10 -14.12
C ARG A 63 2.82 1.27 -13.12
N VAL A 64 3.50 1.07 -12.00
CA VAL A 64 3.78 2.13 -11.02
C VAL A 64 5.28 2.22 -10.79
N LYS A 65 5.81 3.43 -10.63
CA LYS A 65 7.18 3.65 -10.15
C LYS A 65 7.11 4.20 -8.74
N LEU A 66 7.42 3.36 -7.76
CA LEU A 66 7.51 3.77 -6.37
C LEU A 66 8.87 4.41 -6.14
N LYS A 67 8.90 5.72 -5.95
CA LYS A 67 10.17 6.47 -5.78
C LYS A 67 10.64 6.45 -4.33
N ASN A 68 9.74 6.84 -3.42
CA ASN A 68 9.98 6.93 -1.99
C ASN A 68 8.74 6.38 -1.27
N ALA A 69 8.94 5.65 -0.19
CA ALA A 69 7.88 5.32 0.76
C ALA A 69 8.47 5.37 2.17
N SER A 70 7.74 5.95 3.11
CA SER A 70 8.10 5.95 4.52
C SER A 70 6.84 5.99 5.37
N GLY A 71 6.95 5.50 6.61
CA GLY A 71 5.80 5.44 7.50
C GLY A 71 6.13 4.89 8.88
N ASN A 72 5.08 4.61 9.64
CA ASN A 72 5.19 4.04 10.98
C ASN A 72 4.79 2.57 10.94
N ALA A 73 5.59 1.71 11.57
CA ALA A 73 5.25 0.31 11.77
C ALA A 73 4.51 0.13 13.11
N TRP A 74 3.44 -0.64 13.09
CA TRP A 74 2.59 -0.90 14.24
C TRP A 74 2.37 -2.40 14.41
N LEU A 75 2.22 -2.83 15.65
CA LEU A 75 1.84 -4.19 16.02
C LEU A 75 0.88 -4.10 17.19
N GLU A 76 -0.31 -4.69 17.06
CA GLU A 76 -1.38 -4.65 18.08
C GLU A 76 -1.69 -3.23 18.58
N GLY A 77 -1.80 -2.26 17.66
CA GLY A 77 -2.07 -0.86 17.99
C GLY A 77 -0.90 -0.12 18.68
N LYS A 78 0.25 -0.77 18.87
CA LYS A 78 1.44 -0.15 19.47
C LYS A 78 2.50 0.13 18.42
N LYS A 79 3.06 1.34 18.44
CA LYS A 79 4.10 1.75 17.49
C LYS A 79 5.39 0.97 17.78
N LEU A 80 5.87 0.24 16.78
CA LEU A 80 7.15 -0.46 16.82
C LEU A 80 8.30 0.44 16.41
N GLY A 81 8.06 1.29 15.41
CA GLY A 81 9.14 2.03 14.77
C GLY A 81 8.72 2.78 13.53
N ASN A 82 9.72 3.20 12.75
CA ASN A 82 9.54 3.86 11.46
C ASN A 82 10.13 2.96 10.38
N PHE A 83 9.51 2.95 9.19
CA PHE A 83 10.04 2.25 8.04
C PHE A 83 10.27 3.21 6.88
N SER A 84 11.22 2.86 6.02
CA SER A 84 11.50 3.55 4.76
C SER A 84 11.88 2.56 3.66
N LEU A 85 11.57 2.91 2.42
CA LEU A 85 12.02 2.20 1.24
C LEU A 85 13.44 2.63 0.88
N ASP A 86 14.33 1.66 0.67
CA ASP A 86 15.76 1.94 0.44
C ASP A 86 16.04 2.46 -0.96
N THR A 87 15.26 2.01 -1.95
CA THR A 87 15.48 2.30 -3.37
C THR A 87 14.17 2.39 -4.14
N ALA A 88 14.19 3.09 -5.28
CA ALA A 88 13.02 3.18 -6.14
C ALA A 88 12.72 1.83 -6.81
N VAL A 89 11.47 1.38 -6.73
CA VAL A 89 11.01 0.10 -7.29
C VAL A 89 10.06 0.35 -8.45
N ILE A 90 10.28 -0.35 -9.57
CA ILE A 90 9.34 -0.38 -10.69
C ILE A 90 8.41 -1.58 -10.50
N VAL A 91 7.12 -1.30 -10.33
CA VAL A 91 6.07 -2.31 -10.18
C VAL A 91 5.40 -2.52 -11.52
N SER A 92 5.60 -3.69 -12.11
CA SER A 92 4.99 -4.05 -13.39
C SER A 92 3.51 -4.44 -13.21
N PRO A 93 2.68 -4.34 -14.27
CA PRO A 93 1.29 -4.78 -14.22
C PRO A 93 1.19 -6.28 -13.92
N THR A 94 0.24 -6.68 -13.06
CA THR A 94 -0.12 -8.12 -12.85
C THR A 94 1.10 -9.01 -12.58
N SER A 95 2.03 -8.52 -11.76
CA SER A 95 3.30 -9.20 -11.48
C SER A 95 3.63 -9.19 -10.00
N ASP A 96 4.48 -10.15 -9.61
CA ASP A 96 5.16 -10.08 -8.33
C ASP A 96 6.24 -8.99 -8.36
N PHE A 97 6.50 -8.40 -7.20
CA PHE A 97 7.58 -7.46 -6.97
C PHE A 97 8.05 -7.52 -5.51
N THR A 98 9.27 -7.07 -5.27
CA THR A 98 9.87 -7.03 -3.92
C THR A 98 10.10 -5.59 -3.52
N LEU A 99 9.69 -5.24 -2.30
CA LEU A 99 9.98 -3.96 -1.67
C LEU A 99 11.07 -4.16 -0.60
N PRO A 100 12.30 -3.67 -0.84
CA PRO A 100 13.34 -3.66 0.18
C PRO A 100 13.07 -2.53 1.17
N VAL A 101 12.74 -2.89 2.41
CA VAL A 101 12.36 -1.96 3.47
C VAL A 101 13.40 -1.98 4.58
N THR A 102 13.84 -0.79 4.99
CA THR A 102 14.54 -0.60 6.27
C THR A 102 13.52 -0.24 7.33
N LEU A 103 13.55 -0.97 8.45
CA LEU A 103 12.74 -0.76 9.63
C LEU A 103 13.64 -0.37 10.81
N GLU A 104 13.40 0.79 11.38
CA GLU A 104 14.05 1.26 12.60
C GLU A 104 13.10 1.07 13.78
N VAL A 105 13.47 0.13 14.66
CA VAL A 105 12.65 -0.30 15.78
C VAL A 105 13.19 0.27 17.09
N ASP A 106 12.29 0.78 17.92
CA ASP A 106 12.60 1.21 19.29
C ASP A 106 12.51 0.02 20.25
N MET A 107 13.67 -0.49 20.67
CA MET A 107 13.75 -1.71 21.49
C MET A 107 13.08 -1.54 22.85
N LYS A 108 13.06 -0.33 23.43
CA LYS A 108 12.39 -0.09 24.71
C LYS A 108 10.88 -0.29 24.58
N ARG A 109 10.30 0.18 23.47
CA ARG A 109 8.88 -0.02 23.19
C ARG A 109 8.58 -1.47 22.86
N VAL A 110 9.40 -2.14 22.06
CA VAL A 110 9.16 -3.54 21.70
C VAL A 110 9.20 -4.46 22.92
N LEU A 111 10.20 -4.32 23.79
CA LEU A 111 10.31 -5.14 25.00
C LEU A 111 9.13 -4.91 25.95
N GLY A 112 8.76 -3.66 26.19
CA GLY A 112 7.58 -3.36 27.02
C GLY A 112 6.29 -3.93 26.42
N ASN A 113 6.14 -3.85 25.10
CA ASN A 113 4.92 -4.30 24.41
C ASN A 113 4.80 -5.82 24.33
N THR A 114 5.90 -6.51 24.00
CA THR A 114 5.94 -7.97 23.89
C THR A 114 5.76 -8.64 25.24
N LEU A 115 6.36 -8.10 26.30
CA LEU A 115 6.13 -8.59 27.67
C LEU A 115 4.66 -8.46 28.07
N THR A 116 3.99 -7.34 27.76
CA THR A 116 2.54 -7.22 28.01
C THR A 116 1.74 -8.26 27.24
N LEU A 117 2.04 -8.48 25.96
CA LEU A 117 1.30 -9.43 25.12
C LEU A 117 1.47 -10.89 25.57
N LEU A 118 2.67 -11.25 26.04
CA LEU A 118 2.93 -12.58 26.61
C LEU A 118 2.22 -12.77 27.95
N LEU A 119 2.19 -11.73 28.79
CA LEU A 119 1.54 -11.78 30.11
C LEU A 119 0.02 -11.58 30.06
N SER A 120 -0.53 -11.01 28.98
CA SER A 120 -1.98 -10.81 28.80
C SER A 120 -2.68 -11.98 28.11
N ASN A 121 -1.91 -12.95 27.62
CA ASN A 121 -2.42 -14.17 27.00
C ASN A 121 -2.48 -15.35 27.99
N GLU A 122 -2.31 -15.08 29.29
CA GLU A 122 -2.79 -15.90 30.42
C GLU A 122 -4.02 -15.23 31.05
#